data_AF-A0A7C1N737-F1
#
_entry.id   AF-A0A7C1N737-F1
#
_cell.length_a   1.000
_cell.length_b   1.000
_cell.length_c   1.000
_cell.angle_alpha   90.00
_cell.angle_beta   90.00
_cell.angle_gamma   90.00
#
_symmetry.space_group_name_H-M   'P 1'
#
loop_
_entity.id
_entity.type
_entity.pdbx_description
1 polymer ?
#
loop_
_entity_poly.entity_id
_entity_poly.type
_entity_poly.pdbx_seq_one_letter_code
_entity_poly.pdbx_strand_id
1 'polypeptide(L)'
;MMNDVECPYCGKGSEINHDDGYGYEEDEIYEQECGNCENIFIFTTSISFYYEVQKAACKNGGEHDYQKTHTFPPEAARMQCTVCQEKEGYRR
;
A
#
# COMPACT_ATOMS: atom_id res chain seq x y z
N MET A 1 -0.17 -5.95 -18.56
CA MET A 1 -0.73 -6.41 -17.27
C MET A 1 0.09 -7.60 -16.84
N MET A 2 0.47 -7.60 -15.58
CA MET A 2 1.29 -8.64 -14.95
C MET A 2 0.31 -9.39 -14.06
N ASN A 3 0.07 -10.67 -14.34
CA ASN A 3 -0.87 -11.46 -13.55
C ASN A 3 -0.21 -11.81 -12.21
N ASP A 4 -0.99 -11.83 -11.15
CA ASP A 4 -0.51 -12.22 -9.81
C ASP A 4 0.00 -13.66 -9.77
N VAL A 5 -0.73 -14.59 -10.39
CA VAL A 5 -0.43 -16.03 -10.37
C VAL A 5 -0.70 -16.71 -11.71
N GLU A 6 -0.14 -17.90 -11.90
CA GLU A 6 -0.49 -18.79 -13.00
C GLU A 6 -1.42 -19.91 -12.50
N CYS A 7 -2.54 -20.11 -13.20
CA CYS A 7 -3.47 -21.19 -12.86
C CYS A 7 -2.78 -22.56 -13.00
N PRO A 8 -2.75 -23.39 -11.93
CA PRO A 8 -2.04 -24.66 -11.96
C PRO A 8 -2.67 -25.71 -12.90
N TYR A 9 -3.92 -25.50 -13.34
CA TYR A 9 -4.65 -26.44 -14.19
C TYR A 9 -4.52 -26.14 -15.69
N CYS A 10 -4.54 -24.86 -16.08
CA CYS A 10 -4.55 -24.46 -17.50
C CYS A 10 -3.38 -23.56 -17.92
N GLY A 11 -2.52 -23.15 -16.98
CA GLY A 11 -1.32 -22.35 -17.24
C GLY A 11 -1.58 -20.91 -17.66
N LYS A 12 -2.84 -20.44 -17.65
CA LYS A 12 -3.15 -19.03 -17.91
C LYS A 12 -2.99 -18.20 -16.64
N GLY A 13 -2.52 -16.98 -16.82
CA GLY A 13 -2.45 -16.02 -15.72
C GLY A 13 -3.82 -15.67 -15.15
N SER A 14 -3.86 -15.43 -13.84
CA SER A 14 -5.04 -14.98 -13.10
C SER A 14 -4.61 -13.86 -12.14
N GLU A 15 -5.45 -12.84 -12.05
CA GLU A 15 -5.37 -11.83 -10.98
C GLU A 15 -6.06 -12.41 -9.74
N ILE A 16 -5.48 -12.23 -8.55
CA ILE A 16 -6.12 -12.61 -7.28
C ILE A 16 -7.17 -11.55 -6.94
N ASN A 17 -8.39 -11.98 -6.63
CA ASN A 17 -9.42 -11.04 -6.23
C ASN A 17 -9.18 -10.59 -4.77
N HIS A 18 -8.74 -9.34 -4.62
CA HIS A 18 -8.52 -8.69 -3.33
C HIS A 18 -9.66 -7.77 -2.88
N ASP A 19 -10.82 -7.84 -3.55
CA ASP A 19 -12.01 -7.12 -3.12
C ASP A 19 -12.34 -7.47 -1.66
N ASP A 20 -12.79 -6.48 -0.90
CA ASP A 20 -13.18 -6.60 0.51
C ASP A 20 -12.09 -7.09 1.48
N GLY A 21 -10.82 -7.06 1.06
CA GLY A 21 -9.70 -7.50 1.89
C GLY A 21 -9.49 -9.02 1.88
N TYR A 22 -10.02 -9.74 0.89
CA TYR A 22 -9.74 -11.16 0.69
C TYR A 22 -8.27 -11.40 0.29
N GLY A 23 -7.66 -12.48 0.78
CA GLY A 23 -6.31 -12.87 0.37
C GLY A 23 -5.17 -12.09 1.05
N TYR A 24 -5.39 -11.42 2.18
CA TYR A 24 -4.34 -10.65 2.89
C TYR A 24 -3.79 -11.32 4.16
N GLU A 25 -4.45 -12.33 4.74
CA GLU A 25 -3.90 -13.02 5.92
C GLU A 25 -2.86 -14.07 5.49
N GLU A 26 -1.68 -14.08 6.13
CA GLU A 26 -0.57 -14.95 5.74
C GLU A 26 -0.75 -16.42 6.17
N ASP A 27 -1.62 -16.67 7.15
CA ASP A 27 -1.84 -18.00 7.74
C ASP A 27 -3.16 -18.66 7.28
N GLU A 28 -3.83 -18.08 6.29
CA GLU A 28 -5.08 -18.60 5.73
C GLU A 28 -4.86 -19.21 4.34
N ILE A 29 -5.63 -20.25 4.06
CA ILE A 29 -5.75 -20.83 2.71
C ILE A 29 -6.98 -20.21 2.06
N TYR A 30 -6.75 -19.61 0.89
CA TYR A 30 -7.78 -19.00 0.08
C TYR A 30 -8.06 -19.86 -1.15
N GLU A 31 -9.29 -19.78 -1.65
CA GLU A 31 -9.75 -20.49 -2.84
C GLU A 31 -10.19 -19.47 -3.90
N GLN A 32 -9.83 -19.73 -5.15
CA GLN A 32 -10.29 -18.91 -6.26
C GLN A 32 -10.57 -19.77 -7.49
N GLU A 33 -11.66 -19.46 -8.18
CA GLU A 33 -12.00 -20.08 -9.45
C GLU A 33 -11.25 -19.42 -10.61
N CYS A 34 -10.63 -20.23 -11.46
CA CYS A 34 -9.98 -19.72 -12.67
C CYS A 34 -11.03 -19.35 -13.73
N GLY A 35 -11.15 -18.06 -14.08
CA GLY A 35 -12.09 -17.58 -15.10
C GLY A 35 -11.88 -18.09 -16.53
N ASN A 36 -10.86 -18.93 -16.78
CA ASN A 36 -10.63 -19.59 -18.07
C ASN A 36 -10.99 -21.08 -18.10
N CYS A 37 -10.78 -21.81 -17.01
CA CYS A 37 -11.00 -23.26 -16.98
C CYS A 37 -11.95 -23.72 -15.88
N GLU A 38 -12.51 -22.78 -15.12
CA GLU A 38 -13.53 -22.99 -14.08
C GLU A 38 -13.09 -23.93 -12.94
N ASN A 39 -11.80 -24.29 -12.90
CA ASN A 39 -11.23 -25.06 -11.81
C ASN A 39 -10.85 -24.13 -10.65
N ILE A 40 -11.12 -24.59 -9.43
CA ILE A 40 -10.73 -23.92 -8.19
C ILE A 40 -9.28 -24.27 -7.85
N PHE A 41 -8.46 -23.24 -7.64
CA PHE A 41 -7.12 -23.38 -7.08
C PHE A 41 -7.06 -22.72 -5.70
N ILE A 42 -6.08 -23.14 -4.91
CA ILE A 42 -5.82 -22.56 -3.59
C ILE A 42 -4.51 -21.77 -3.60
N PHE A 43 -4.42 -20.76 -2.74
CA PHE A 43 -3.20 -19.98 -2.53
C PHE A 43 -3.07 -19.52 -1.08
N THR A 44 -1.86 -19.12 -0.72
CA THR A 44 -1.52 -18.51 0.57
C THR A 44 -0.77 -17.21 0.30
N THR A 45 -0.93 -16.22 1.17
CA THR A 45 -0.28 -14.92 1.00
C THR A 45 0.96 -14.82 1.88
N SER A 46 1.98 -14.09 1.42
CA SER A 46 3.14 -13.75 2.25
C SER A 46 3.48 -12.28 2.07
N ILE A 47 3.60 -11.56 3.19
CA ILE A 47 3.76 -10.11 3.25
C ILE A 47 5.10 -9.80 3.91
N SER A 48 5.94 -9.04 3.22
CA SER A 48 7.23 -8.61 3.74
C SER A 48 7.22 -7.11 4.04
N PHE A 49 7.40 -6.74 5.30
CA PHE A 49 7.51 -5.34 5.71
C PHE A 49 8.98 -4.91 5.84
N TYR A 50 9.32 -3.80 5.19
CA TYR A 50 10.61 -3.14 5.34
C TYR A 50 10.40 -1.80 6.03
N TYR A 51 11.07 -1.63 7.17
CA TYR A 51 10.96 -0.42 7.97
C TYR A 51 12.24 0.38 7.89
N GLU A 52 12.12 1.64 7.48
CA GLU A 52 13.18 2.63 7.58
C GLU A 52 12.81 3.64 8.66
N VAL A 53 13.75 3.91 9.56
CA VAL A 53 13.55 4.82 10.69
C VAL A 53 14.37 6.09 10.51
N GLN A 54 13.78 7.21 10.87
CA GLN A 54 14.46 8.51 10.84
C GLN A 54 14.13 9.34 12.09
N LYS A 55 15.05 10.24 12.46
CA LYS A 55 14.83 11.16 13.58
C LYS A 55 13.81 12.24 13.20
N ALA A 56 12.84 12.49 14.07
CA ALA A 56 11.87 13.58 13.94
C ALA A 56 11.89 14.47 15.20
N ALA A 57 12.89 15.35 15.32
CA ALA A 57 13.03 16.23 16.48
C ALA A 57 11.79 17.12 16.70
N CYS A 58 11.14 17.55 15.60
CA CYS A 58 9.91 18.33 15.63
C CYS A 58 8.74 17.62 16.36
N LYS A 59 8.75 16.28 16.43
CA LYS A 59 7.75 15.51 17.20
C LYS A 59 8.09 15.39 18.69
N ASN A 60 9.26 15.85 19.11
CA ASN A 60 9.75 15.77 20.48
C ASN A 60 9.98 17.16 21.09
N GLY A 61 9.15 18.15 20.70
CA GLY A 61 9.24 19.53 21.20
C GLY A 61 10.28 20.40 20.49
N GLY A 62 11.01 19.86 19.51
CA GLY A 62 11.78 20.67 18.57
C GLY A 62 10.87 21.45 17.61
N GLU A 63 11.44 22.43 16.92
CA GLU A 63 10.71 23.21 15.92
C GLU A 63 10.50 22.42 14.63
N HIS A 64 9.40 22.73 13.93
CA HIS A 64 9.12 22.19 12.61
C HIS A 64 9.82 23.04 11.54
N ASP A 65 10.47 22.39 10.57
CA ASP A 65 11.00 23.03 9.37
C ASP A 65 9.92 23.04 8.26
N TYR A 66 9.02 24.01 8.34
CA TYR A 66 7.91 24.14 7.39
C TYR A 66 8.36 24.74 6.06
N GLN A 67 8.09 24.03 4.96
CA GLN A 67 8.33 24.49 3.60
C GLN A 67 7.09 24.34 2.73
N LYS A 68 6.98 25.15 1.68
CA LYS A 68 5.84 25.10 0.76
C LYS A 68 5.93 23.85 -0.12
N THR A 69 4.88 23.04 -0.15
CA THR A 69 4.82 21.83 -0.99
C THR A 69 4.83 22.18 -2.47
N HIS A 70 5.53 21.38 -3.27
CA HIS A 70 5.50 21.49 -4.72
C HIS A 70 4.39 20.60 -5.30
N THR A 71 3.22 21.18 -5.57
CA THR A 71 2.04 20.48 -6.10
C THR A 71 1.60 21.07 -7.44
N PHE A 72 0.93 20.26 -8.25
CA PHE A 72 0.18 20.72 -9.40
C PHE A 72 -1.32 20.38 -9.21
N PRO A 73 -2.23 21.36 -9.20
CA PRO A 73 -1.99 22.78 -9.50
C PRO A 73 -1.35 23.55 -8.31
N PRO A 74 -0.64 24.68 -8.55
CA PRO A 74 0.12 25.40 -7.51
C PRO A 74 -0.71 26.02 -6.39
N GLU A 75 -1.97 26.36 -6.64
CA GLU A 75 -2.90 26.92 -5.64
C GLU A 75 -3.26 25.93 -4.53
N ALA A 76 -3.05 24.64 -4.75
CA ALA A 76 -3.25 23.60 -3.73
C ALA A 76 -2.07 23.49 -2.75
N ALA A 77 -0.97 24.23 -2.98
CA ALA A 77 0.24 24.14 -2.17
C ALA A 77 -0.01 24.61 -0.73
N ARG A 78 0.53 23.86 0.23
CA ARG A 78 0.42 24.14 1.67
C ARG A 78 1.80 24.17 2.31
N MET A 79 1.91 24.72 3.51
CA MET A 79 3.13 24.60 4.31
C MET A 79 3.17 23.22 4.97
N GLN A 80 4.29 22.51 4.83
CA GLN A 80 4.48 21.15 5.32
C GLN A 80 5.88 20.99 5.92
N CYS A 81 5.97 20.36 7.08
CA CYS A 81 7.26 20.07 7.72
C CYS A 81 8.04 19.05 6.88
N THR A 82 9.28 19.37 6.53
CA THR A 82 10.14 18.53 5.68
C THR A 82 10.48 17.17 6.29
N VAL A 83 10.43 17.06 7.62
CA VAL A 83 10.80 15.84 8.36
C VAL A 83 9.59 14.96 8.68
N CYS A 84 8.57 15.53 9.33
CA CYS A 84 7.42 14.75 9.83
C CYS A 84 6.15 14.89 8.97
N GLN A 85 6.21 15.70 7.91
CA GLN A 85 5.12 15.90 6.94
C GLN A 85 3.81 16.47 7.51
N GLU A 86 3.82 16.97 8.75
CA GLU A 86 2.69 17.72 9.31
C GLU A 86 2.42 18.99 8.51
N LYS A 87 1.15 19.36 8.35
CA LYS A 87 0.71 20.54 7.60
C LYS A 87 0.38 21.68 8.56
N GLU A 88 0.90 22.87 8.27
CA GLU A 88 0.67 24.04 9.10
C GLU A 88 -0.84 24.40 9.14
N GLY A 89 -1.35 24.74 10.33
CA GLY A 89 -2.76 25.08 10.54
C GLY A 89 -3.69 23.89 10.85
N TYR A 90 -3.21 22.64 10.76
CA TYR A 90 -3.97 21.47 11.19
C TYR A 90 -3.63 21.13 12.65
N ARG A 91 -4.27 21.81 13.60
CA ARG A 91 -4.17 21.43 15.02
C ARG A 91 -4.98 20.14 15.24
N ARG A 92 -4.32 19.07 15.67
CA ARG A 92 -5.01 17.91 16.29
C ARG A 92 -5.33 18.20 17.74
#